data_AF-A0A6A6NS43-F1
#
_entry.id   AF-A0A6A6NS43-F1
#
_cell.length_a   1.000
_cell.length_b   1.000
_cell.length_c   1.000
_cell.angle_alpha   90.00
_cell.angle_beta   90.00
_cell.angle_gamma   90.00
#
_symmetry.space_group_name_H-M   'P 1'
#
loop_
_entity.id
_entity.type
_entity.pdbx_description
1 polymer ?
#
loop_
_entity_poly.entity_id
_entity_poly.type
_entity_poly.pdbx_seq_one_letter_code
_entity_poly.pdbx_strand_id
1 'polypeptide(L)' 'VLFLCDSKRALGLIRRPEWAKDLNLKHIFTKLDELTTAGTPVSFQWVPAHKGVQGNEIAHEAAQEATTW' A
#
# COMPACT_ATOMS: atom_id res chain seq x y z
N VAL A 1 5.93 0.93 11.72
CA VAL A 1 5.41 -0.14 10.86
C VAL A 1 6.03 0.00 9.48
N LEU A 2 6.53 -1.11 8.92
CA LEU A 2 7.07 -1.18 7.57
C LEU A 2 6.12 -1.99 6.70
N PHE A 3 5.68 -1.40 5.59
CA PHE A 3 4.91 -2.08 4.55
C PHE A 3 5.80 -2.34 3.33
N LEU A 4 5.75 -3.59 2.84
CA LEU A 4 6.39 -3.97 1.58
C LEU A 4 5.37 -3.83 0.46
N CYS A 5 5.79 -3.27 -0.67
CA CYS A 5 4.90 -3.04 -1.81
C CYS A 5 5.66 -3.19 -3.13
N ASP A 6 5.13 -3.98 -4.04
CA ASP A 6 5.68 -4.13 -5.40
C ASP A 6 5.12 -3.12 -6.41
N SER A 7 3.99 -2.48 -6.09
CA SER A 7 3.35 -1.46 -6.92
C SER A 7 4.11 -0.13 -6.88
N LYS A 8 4.93 0.09 -7.90
CA LYS A 8 5.58 1.40 -8.14
C LYS A 8 4.56 2.54 -8.25
N ARG A 9 3.34 2.25 -8.74
CA ARG A 9 2.25 3.24 -8.83
C ARG A 9 1.73 3.63 -7.45
N ALA A 10 1.48 2.65 -6.58
CA ALA A 10 1.05 2.91 -5.21
C ALA A 10 2.11 3.70 -4.43
N LEU A 11 3.38 3.31 -4.53
CA LEU A 11 4.49 4.05 -3.91
C LEU A 11 4.64 5.48 -4.46
N GLY A 12 4.39 5.68 -5.75
CA GLY A 12 4.36 7.01 -6.35
C GLY A 12 3.26 7.89 -5.76
N LEU A 13 2.05 7.35 -5.61
CA LEU A 13 0.92 8.06 -4.99
C LEU A 13 1.15 8.33 -3.51
N ILE A 14 1.76 7.41 -2.76
CA ILE A 14 2.11 7.64 -1.35
C ILE A 14 3.08 8.81 -1.19
N ARG A 15 4.01 9.01 -2.14
CA ARG A 15 4.94 10.14 -2.13
C ARG A 15 4.31 11.46 -2.59
N ARG A 16 3.17 11.39 -3.27
CA ARG A 16 2.45 12.52 -3.88
C ARG A 16 0.94 12.33 -3.68
N PRO A 17 0.45 12.31 -2.43
CA PRO A 17 -0.96 12.04 -2.12
C PRO A 17 -1.91 13.08 -2.74
N GLU A 18 -1.42 14.28 -3.06
CA GLU A 18 -2.15 15.32 -3.79
C GLU A 18 -2.58 14.90 -5.21
N TRP A 19 -1.98 13.84 -5.77
CA TRP A 19 -2.38 13.27 -7.06
C TRP A 19 -3.57 12.29 -6.96
N ALA A 20 -4.04 12.00 -5.76
CA ALA A 20 -5.20 11.14 -5.51
C ALA A 20 -6.51 11.83 -5.92
N LYS A 21 -7.07 11.40 -7.06
CA LYS A 21 -8.35 11.91 -7.56
C LYS A 21 -9.55 11.09 -7.08
N ASP A 22 -9.34 9.80 -6.83
CA ASP A 22 -10.39 8.86 -6.40
C ASP A 22 -10.73 9.01 -4.90
N LEU A 23 -12.02 8.87 -4.55
CA LEU A 23 -12.50 9.00 -3.17
C LEU A 23 -11.92 7.94 -2.23
N ASN A 24 -11.73 6.70 -2.71
CA ASN A 24 -11.12 5.63 -1.92
C ASN A 24 -9.65 5.96 -1.62
N LEU A 25 -8.91 6.49 -2.59
CA LEU A 25 -7.53 6.91 -2.37
C LEU A 25 -7.44 8.03 -1.33
N LYS A 26 -8.34 9.02 -1.38
CA LYS A 26 -8.39 10.08 -0.37
C LYS A 26 -8.65 9.51 1.02
N HIS A 27 -9.60 8.58 1.15
CA HIS A 27 -9.89 7.92 2.43
C HIS A 27 -8.68 7.12 2.95
N ILE A 28 -7.99 6.37 2.09
CA ILE A 28 -6.76 5.67 2.46
C ILE A 28 -5.71 6.64 3.00
N PHE A 29 -5.52 7.79 2.34
CA PHE A 29 -4.56 8.79 2.81
C PHE A 29 -4.98 9.45 4.13
N THR A 30 -6.27 9.72 4.35
CA THR A 30 -6.78 10.17 5.65
C THR A 30 -6.44 9.15 6.75
N LYS A 31 -6.64 7.85 6.50
CA LYS A 31 -6.31 6.82 7.50
C LYS A 31 -4.82 6.70 7.77
N LEU A 32 -3.98 6.86 6.75
CA LEU A 32 -2.53 6.91 6.93
C LEU A 32 -2.12 8.11 7.77
N ASP A 33 -2.72 9.28 7.53
CA ASP A 33 -2.45 10.51 8.28
C ASP A 33 -2.87 10.36 9.76
N GLU A 34 -4.06 9.82 10.03
CA GLU A 34 -4.55 9.50 11.37
C GLU A 34 -3.56 8.60 12.14
N LEU A 35 -3.06 7.53 11.50
CA LEU A 35 -2.08 6.62 12.11
C LEU A 35 -0.77 7.33 12.45
N THR A 36 -0.27 8.16 11.53
CA THR A 36 0.97 8.90 11.76
C THR A 36 0.83 9.96 12.84
N THR A 37 -0.31 10.66 12.88
CA THR A 37 -0.63 11.67 13.91
C THR A 37 -0.82 11.04 15.28
N ALA A 38 -1.34 9.82 15.34
CA ALA A 38 -1.43 9.03 16.58
C ALA A 38 -0.06 8.50 17.07
N GLY A 39 1.06 8.86 16.41
CA GLY A 39 2.40 8.46 16.81
C GLY A 39 2.85 7.10 16.31
N THR A 40 2.12 6.49 15.36
CA THR A 40 2.55 5.24 14.72
C THR A 40 3.36 5.58 13.47
N PRO A 41 4.70 5.45 13.48
CA PRO A 41 5.50 5.73 12.30
C PRO A 41 5.19 4.69 11.21
N VAL A 42 4.85 5.14 10.00
CA VAL A 42 4.59 4.28 8.85
C VAL A 42 5.65 4.51 7.78
N SER A 43 6.18 3.43 7.22
CA SER A 43 7.18 3.46 6.14
C SER A 43 6.82 2.44 5.07
N PHE A 44 7.21 2.72 3.82
CA PHE A 44 6.97 1.86 2.68
C PHE A 44 8.27 1.57 1.94
N GLN A 45 8.50 0.30 1.62
CA GLN A 45 9.67 -0.15 0.88
C GLN A 45 9.26 -0.96 -0.36
N TRP A 46 9.94 -0.68 -1.47
CA TRP A 46 9.72 -1.43 -2.70
C TRP A 46 10.32 -2.83 -2.62
N VAL A 47 9.57 -3.81 -3.12
CA VAL A 47 10.04 -5.19 -3.35
C VAL A 47 9.66 -5.66 -4.76
N PRO A 48 10.40 -6.59 -5.38
CA PRO A 48 10.01 -7.13 -6.66
C PRO A 48 8.85 -8.13 -6.54
N ALA A 49 7.89 -8.07 -7.48
CA ALA A 49 6.79 -9.03 -7.60
C ALA A 49 7.28 -10.40 -8.11
N HIS A 50 6.68 -11.49 -7.62
CA HIS A 50 6.91 -12.87 -8.09
C HIS A 50 8.38 -13.29 -8.09
N LYS A 51 9.08 -12.92 -7.01
CA LYS A 51 10.49 -13.27 -6.78
C LYS A 51 10.69 -14.11 -5.52
N GLY A 52 9.61 -14.66 -4.94
CA GLY A 52 9.70 -15.51 -3.76
C GLY A 52 9.82 -14.70 -2.47
N VAL A 53 9.44 -13.42 -2.48
CA VAL A 53 9.28 -12.65 -1.24
C VAL A 53 7.98 -13.11 -0.60
N GLN A 54 8.06 -14.08 0.31
CA GLN A 54 6.91 -14.83 0.85
C GLN A 54 5.72 -13.92 1.25
N GLY A 55 5.98 -12.83 1.97
CA GLY A 55 4.91 -11.91 2.38
C GLY A 55 4.23 -11.18 1.21
N ASN A 56 4.97 -10.85 0.15
CA ASN A 56 4.40 -10.22 -1.05
C ASN A 56 3.59 -11.24 -1.88
N GLU A 57 4.03 -12.50 -1.95
CA GLU A 57 3.28 -13.55 -2.65
C GLU A 57 1.96 -13.85 -1.91
N ILE A 58 1.98 -13.98 -0.58
CA ILE A 58 0.75 -14.16 0.23
C ILE A 58 -0.22 -12.98 0.01
N ALA A 59 0.30 -11.74 0.00
CA ALA A 59 -0.53 -10.56 -0.26
C ALA A 59 -1.14 -10.58 -1.68
N HIS A 60 -0.40 -11.08 -2.67
CA HIS A 60 -0.88 -11.23 -4.03
C HIS A 60 -2.00 -12.28 -4.14
N GLU A 61 -1.79 -13.46 -3.55
CA GLU A 61 -2.78 -14.55 -3.53
C GLU A 61 -4.09 -14.10 -2.87
N ALA A 62 -4.01 -13.47 -1.69
CA ALA A 62 -5.19 -12.94 -1.00
C ALA A 62 -5.95 -11.88 -1.82
N ALA A 63 -5.25 -11.03 -2.57
CA ALA A 63 -5.87 -10.05 -3.45
C ALA A 63 -6.57 -10.69 -4.66
N GLN A 64 -5.98 -11.74 -5.23
CA GLN A 64 -6.60 -12.52 -6.31
C GLN A 64 -7.87 -13.22 -5.83
N GLU A 65 -7.81 -13.91 -4.69
CA GLU A 65 -8.97 -14.57 -4.08
C GLU A 65 -10.14 -13.60 -3.87
N ALA A 66 -9.85 -12.39 -3.36
CA ALA A 66 -10.88 -11.36 -3.13
C ALA A 66 -11.50 -10.77 -4.40
N THR A 67 -10.81 -10.86 -5.55
CA THR A 67 -11.28 -10.32 -6.84
C THR A 67 -12.02 -11.38 -7.66
N THR A 68 -12.00 -12.66 -7.25
CA THR A 68 -12.62 -13.75 -8.00
C THR A 68 -14.13 -13.80 -7.71
N TRP A 69 -14.90 -12.93 -8.38
CA TRP A 69 -16.36 -12.91 -8.46
C TRP A 69 -16.83 -12.76 -9.90
#